data_AF-A0A0C9ZAD8-F1
#
_entry.id   AF-A0A0C9ZAD8-F1
#
_cell.length_a   1.000
_cell.length_b   1.000
_cell.length_c   1.000
_cell.angle_alpha   90.00
_cell.angle_beta   90.00
_cell.angle_gamma   90.00
#
_symmetry.space_group_name_H-M   'P 1'
#
loop_
_entity.id
_entity.type
_entity.pdbx_description
1 polymer ?
#
loop_
_entity_poly.entity_id
_entity_poly.type
_entity_poly.pdbx_seq_one_letter_code
_entity_poly.pdbx_strand_id
1 'polypeptide(L)'
;MHSSAPRSPLAANEQASGAATDIQAAADAHRQREVRWMALLPAVSPSQARKNKKVRRLLQDGVPSSLRYLVWCHLTDSKARALPGVYTKLGKRPRVPAFMEIEKDATRCFPDQPQLHNTNGPIASLLQAYLSMVPDIQYSPALASIAGHLLLLAPEEDAFWIFASVMDAHLRSYFSSSTIQIEVDAALLSKAVEFNDPALHKKLYVSLQMAPASITRPWFSSLFVGTLPVDHLHRIWDIFLYEGMPFLFRVGLAVIHCVRRLLLQATSEESVLESLTHPPVACLPSSADDLLSLCFSMKLKDDDVRKQRVKMEAQVRRQTQARTHATIGMPSRQTKSISLPRS
;
A
#
# COMPACT_ATOMS: atom_id res chain seq x y z
N MET A 1 11.89 47.70 -28.65
CA MET A 1 10.46 47.49 -28.96
C MET A 1 10.33 46.22 -29.77
N HIS A 2 10.17 45.05 -29.13
CA HIS A 2 9.91 43.80 -29.85
C HIS A 2 8.41 43.69 -30.08
N SER A 3 8.01 43.81 -31.34
CA SER A 3 6.63 43.63 -31.81
C SER A 3 6.26 42.15 -31.69
N SER A 4 5.38 41.82 -30.75
CA SER A 4 4.68 40.54 -30.73
C SER A 4 3.58 40.58 -31.78
N ALA A 5 3.79 39.88 -32.90
CA ALA A 5 2.73 39.67 -33.89
C ALA A 5 1.54 38.95 -33.22
N PRO A 6 0.28 39.36 -33.50
CA PRO A 6 -0.89 38.68 -32.97
C PRO A 6 -0.96 37.26 -33.53
N ARG A 7 -1.17 36.27 -32.65
CA ARG A 7 -1.38 34.87 -33.05
C ARG A 7 -2.57 34.81 -34.03
N SER A 8 -2.38 34.17 -35.18
CA SER A 8 -3.42 34.04 -36.21
C SER A 8 -4.63 33.26 -35.65
N PRO A 9 -5.87 33.74 -35.82
CA PRO A 9 -7.07 33.07 -35.33
C PRO A 9 -7.25 31.65 -35.90
N LEU A 10 -6.74 31.38 -37.10
CA LEU A 10 -6.78 30.07 -37.75
C LEU A 10 -5.97 29.02 -36.98
N ALA A 11 -4.77 29.37 -36.51
CA ALA A 11 -3.92 28.45 -35.74
C ALA A 11 -4.52 28.13 -34.36
N ALA A 12 -5.23 29.08 -33.75
CA ALA A 12 -5.96 28.86 -32.50
C ALA A 12 -7.18 27.95 -32.72
N ASN A 13 -7.86 28.05 -33.86
CA ASN A 13 -9.03 27.25 -34.18
C ASN A 13 -8.66 25.80 -34.56
N GLU A 14 -7.55 25.59 -35.25
CA GLU A 14 -7.00 24.26 -35.54
C GLU A 14 -6.52 23.54 -34.28
N GLN A 15 -5.84 24.26 -33.36
CA GLN A 15 -5.44 23.71 -32.06
C GLN A 15 -6.65 23.37 -31.19
N ALA A 16 -7.70 24.20 -31.20
CA ALA A 16 -8.95 23.93 -30.50
C ALA A 16 -9.71 22.73 -31.09
N SER A 17 -9.74 22.60 -32.42
CA SER A 17 -10.34 21.46 -33.11
C SER A 17 -9.58 20.15 -32.86
N GLY A 18 -8.25 20.19 -32.84
CA GLY A 18 -7.41 19.05 -32.49
C GLY A 18 -7.65 18.59 -31.04
N ALA A 19 -7.63 19.53 -30.09
CA ALA A 19 -7.90 19.24 -28.69
C ALA A 19 -9.32 18.67 -28.45
N ALA A 20 -10.33 19.18 -29.15
CA ALA A 20 -11.70 18.64 -29.06
C ALA A 20 -11.79 17.19 -29.59
N THR A 21 -11.06 16.88 -30.67
CA THR A 21 -10.99 15.53 -31.25
C THR A 21 -10.30 14.56 -30.30
N ASP A 22 -9.22 14.99 -29.65
CA ASP A 22 -8.49 14.17 -28.66
C ASP A 22 -9.33 13.90 -27.41
N ILE A 23 -10.08 14.89 -26.92
CA ILE A 23 -11.00 14.72 -25.78
C ILE A 23 -12.09 13.71 -26.12
N GLN A 24 -12.68 13.80 -27.32
CA GLN A 24 -13.70 12.86 -27.77
C GLN A 24 -13.15 11.44 -27.89
N ALA A 25 -11.98 11.26 -28.49
CA ALA A 25 -11.33 9.96 -28.61
C ALA A 25 -11.01 9.34 -27.23
N ALA A 26 -10.54 10.15 -26.28
CA ALA A 26 -10.29 9.71 -24.91
C ALA A 26 -11.59 9.28 -24.20
N ALA A 27 -12.68 10.02 -24.38
CA ALA A 27 -13.99 9.67 -23.84
C ALA A 27 -14.54 8.37 -24.44
N ASP A 28 -14.39 8.16 -25.75
CA ASP A 28 -14.76 6.93 -26.43
C ASP A 28 -13.92 5.74 -25.93
N ALA A 29 -12.61 5.91 -25.77
CA ALA A 29 -11.74 4.89 -25.20
C ALA A 29 -12.14 4.53 -23.75
N HIS A 30 -12.55 5.53 -22.95
CA HIS A 30 -13.07 5.29 -21.60
C HIS A 30 -14.35 4.46 -21.62
N ARG A 31 -15.35 4.85 -22.42
CA ARG A 31 -16.63 4.11 -22.57
C ARG A 31 -16.39 2.67 -23.02
N GLN A 32 -15.50 2.46 -23.98
CA GLN A 32 -15.17 1.11 -24.46
C GLN A 32 -14.52 0.23 -23.37
N ARG A 33 -13.71 0.82 -22.47
CA ARG A 33 -13.16 0.10 -21.31
C ARG A 33 -14.25 -0.27 -20.32
N GLU A 34 -15.18 0.64 -20.03
CA GLU A 34 -16.34 0.35 -19.15
C GLU A 34 -17.18 -0.80 -19.68
N VAL A 35 -17.54 -0.78 -20.96
CA VAL A 35 -18.33 -1.85 -21.59
C VAL A 35 -17.60 -3.20 -21.50
N ARG A 36 -16.29 -3.23 -21.73
CA ARG A 36 -15.48 -4.45 -21.60
C ARG A 36 -15.48 -5.00 -20.19
N TRP A 37 -15.37 -4.15 -19.18
CA TRP A 37 -15.43 -4.54 -17.77
C TRP A 37 -16.83 -5.03 -17.36
N MET A 38 -17.89 -4.31 -17.73
CA MET A 38 -19.27 -4.71 -17.46
C MET A 38 -19.64 -6.07 -18.07
N ALA A 39 -19.10 -6.38 -19.26
CA ALA A 39 -19.28 -7.69 -19.88
C ALA A 39 -18.44 -8.80 -19.20
N LEU A 40 -17.28 -8.47 -18.64
CA LEU A 40 -16.37 -9.45 -18.02
C LEU A 40 -16.80 -9.85 -16.60
N LEU A 41 -17.22 -8.89 -15.77
CA LEU A 41 -17.57 -9.13 -14.36
C LEU A 41 -18.60 -10.25 -14.14
N PRO A 42 -19.70 -10.38 -14.92
CA PRO A 42 -20.62 -11.51 -14.78
C PRO A 42 -20.15 -12.78 -15.50
N ALA A 43 -19.23 -12.69 -16.46
CA ALA A 43 -18.80 -13.82 -17.29
C ALA A 43 -17.70 -14.67 -16.66
N VAL A 44 -16.92 -14.12 -15.72
CA VAL A 44 -15.87 -14.81 -14.98
C VAL A 44 -16.27 -14.83 -13.52
N SER A 45 -16.21 -15.96 -12.83
CA SER A 45 -16.49 -15.96 -11.39
C SER A 45 -15.32 -15.33 -10.60
N PRO A 46 -15.58 -14.61 -9.48
CA PRO A 46 -14.54 -14.05 -8.62
C PRO A 46 -13.42 -15.03 -8.25
N SER A 47 -13.78 -16.27 -7.87
CA SER A 47 -12.85 -17.35 -7.51
C SER A 47 -11.86 -17.74 -8.63
N GLN A 48 -12.21 -17.46 -9.89
CA GLN A 48 -11.38 -17.75 -11.07
C GLN A 48 -10.63 -16.50 -11.57
N ALA A 49 -11.01 -15.30 -11.11
CA ALA A 49 -10.55 -14.04 -11.66
C ALA A 49 -9.03 -13.92 -11.66
N ARG A 50 -8.37 -14.26 -10.56
CA ARG A 50 -6.91 -14.14 -10.38
C ARG A 50 -6.05 -15.05 -11.28
N LYS A 51 -6.66 -16.04 -11.94
CA LYS A 51 -5.99 -16.94 -12.90
C LYS A 51 -6.41 -16.66 -14.35
N ASN A 52 -7.35 -15.76 -14.56
CA ASN A 52 -7.95 -15.52 -15.86
C ASN A 52 -7.13 -14.50 -16.67
N LYS A 53 -6.60 -14.95 -17.81
CA LYS A 53 -5.77 -14.12 -18.70
C LYS A 53 -6.51 -12.89 -19.25
N LYS A 54 -7.83 -12.98 -19.46
CA LYS A 54 -8.66 -11.85 -19.93
C LYS A 54 -8.80 -10.79 -18.85
N VAL A 55 -8.98 -11.20 -17.59
CA VAL A 55 -8.96 -10.29 -16.43
C VAL A 55 -7.62 -9.57 -16.38
N ARG A 56 -6.50 -10.31 -16.44
CA ARG A 56 -5.14 -9.72 -16.45
C ARG A 56 -4.97 -8.67 -17.54
N ARG A 57 -5.42 -8.97 -18.77
CA ARG A 57 -5.34 -8.03 -19.89
C ARG A 57 -6.15 -6.76 -19.64
N LEU A 58 -7.41 -6.88 -19.21
CA LEU A 58 -8.21 -5.69 -18.90
C LEU A 58 -7.63 -4.89 -17.74
N LEU A 59 -7.04 -5.55 -16.75
CA LEU A 59 -6.31 -4.85 -15.69
C LEU A 59 -5.13 -4.09 -16.24
N GLN A 60 -4.39 -4.62 -17.22
CA GLN A 60 -3.30 -3.90 -17.90
C GLN A 60 -3.78 -2.74 -18.78
N ASP A 61 -4.98 -2.83 -19.36
CA ASP A 61 -5.61 -1.74 -20.13
C ASP A 61 -6.17 -0.62 -19.22
N GLY A 62 -6.34 -0.91 -17.93
CA GLY A 62 -6.82 0.02 -16.90
C GLY A 62 -8.27 -0.21 -16.47
N VAL A 63 -8.55 0.14 -15.22
CA VAL A 63 -9.89 0.05 -14.62
C VAL A 63 -10.54 1.42 -14.60
N PRO A 64 -11.72 1.61 -15.23
CA PRO A 64 -12.49 2.85 -15.14
C PRO A 64 -12.85 3.18 -13.69
N SER A 65 -12.75 4.46 -13.30
CA SER A 65 -13.02 4.88 -11.91
C SER A 65 -14.43 4.53 -11.46
N SER A 66 -15.42 4.60 -12.36
CA SER A 66 -16.83 4.23 -12.13
C SER A 66 -17.04 2.77 -11.73
N LEU A 67 -16.14 1.87 -12.13
CA LEU A 67 -16.24 0.42 -11.89
C LEU A 67 -15.18 -0.08 -10.91
N ARG A 68 -14.29 0.78 -10.43
CA ARG A 68 -13.09 0.35 -9.70
C ARG A 68 -13.41 -0.46 -8.45
N TYR A 69 -14.33 0.01 -7.61
CA TYR A 69 -14.71 -0.74 -6.42
C TYR A 69 -15.38 -2.08 -6.76
N LEU A 70 -16.16 -2.16 -7.84
CA LEU A 70 -16.79 -3.41 -8.29
C LEU A 70 -15.73 -4.42 -8.76
N VAL A 71 -14.71 -3.95 -9.49
CA VAL A 71 -13.57 -4.78 -9.88
C VAL A 71 -12.78 -5.23 -8.65
N TRP A 72 -12.55 -4.37 -7.66
CA TRP A 72 -11.86 -4.74 -6.43
C TRP A 72 -12.66 -5.74 -5.58
N CYS A 73 -13.98 -5.57 -5.46
CA CYS A 73 -14.88 -6.57 -4.86
C CYS A 73 -14.75 -7.92 -5.58
N HIS A 74 -14.68 -7.89 -6.91
CA HIS A 74 -14.56 -9.09 -7.74
C HIS A 74 -13.21 -9.79 -7.56
N LEU A 75 -12.11 -9.05 -7.54
CA LEU A 75 -10.75 -9.61 -7.39
C LEU A 75 -10.49 -10.18 -5.99
N THR A 76 -11.13 -9.60 -4.97
CA THR A 76 -11.02 -10.03 -3.57
C THR A 76 -12.05 -11.10 -3.19
N ASP A 77 -12.99 -11.42 -4.08
CA ASP A 77 -14.15 -12.26 -3.79
C ASP A 77 -14.90 -11.83 -2.51
N SER A 78 -14.94 -10.51 -2.26
CA SER A 78 -15.45 -9.95 -1.01
C SER A 78 -16.93 -10.26 -0.80
N LYS A 79 -17.71 -10.30 -1.89
CA LYS A 79 -19.14 -10.61 -1.86
C LYS A 79 -19.44 -12.03 -1.41
N ALA A 80 -18.56 -13.00 -1.65
CA ALA A 80 -18.74 -14.36 -1.12
C ALA A 80 -18.62 -14.41 0.42
N ARG A 81 -17.92 -13.43 1.01
CA ARG A 81 -17.78 -13.29 2.47
C ARG A 81 -18.87 -12.42 3.10
N ALA A 82 -19.56 -11.63 2.28
CA ALA A 82 -20.58 -10.70 2.73
C ALA A 82 -21.82 -11.44 3.23
N LEU A 83 -21.94 -11.53 4.55
CA LEU A 83 -23.10 -12.11 5.22
C LEU A 83 -24.07 -10.99 5.64
N PRO A 84 -25.33 -10.99 5.15
CA PRO A 84 -26.29 -9.94 5.45
C PRO A 84 -26.41 -9.63 6.95
N GLY A 85 -26.24 -8.36 7.30
CA GLY A 85 -26.39 -7.85 8.67
C GLY A 85 -25.24 -8.15 9.62
N VAL A 86 -24.18 -8.87 9.20
CA VAL A 86 -22.99 -9.09 10.03
C VAL A 86 -22.26 -7.78 10.30
N TYR A 87 -22.05 -6.94 9.28
CA TYR A 87 -21.41 -5.64 9.44
C TYR A 87 -22.15 -4.77 10.47
N THR A 88 -23.47 -4.65 10.32
CA THR A 88 -24.34 -3.91 11.27
C THR A 88 -24.27 -4.47 12.69
N LYS A 89 -24.23 -5.79 12.86
CA LYS A 89 -24.11 -6.43 14.20
C LYS A 89 -22.75 -6.16 14.83
N LEU A 90 -21.67 -6.17 14.05
CA LEU A 90 -20.32 -5.86 14.52
C LEU A 90 -20.20 -4.41 14.97
N GLY A 91 -20.79 -3.46 14.23
CA GLY A 91 -20.82 -2.05 14.60
C GLY A 91 -21.55 -1.74 15.92
N LYS A 92 -22.48 -2.62 16.35
CA LYS A 92 -23.21 -2.50 17.62
C LYS A 92 -22.47 -3.08 18.83
N ARG A 93 -21.31 -3.71 18.63
CA ARG A 93 -20.51 -4.27 19.74
C ARG A 93 -19.90 -3.15 20.59
N PRO A 94 -19.54 -3.43 21.86
CA PRO A 94 -18.79 -2.48 22.68
C PRO A 94 -17.54 -1.97 21.95
N ARG A 95 -17.19 -0.70 22.20
CA ARG A 95 -16.03 -0.06 21.57
C ARG A 95 -14.76 -0.87 21.80
N VAL A 96 -13.97 -1.05 20.73
CA VAL A 96 -12.68 -1.72 20.83
C VAL A 96 -11.68 -0.85 21.61
N PRO A 97 -10.63 -1.44 22.21
CA PRO A 97 -9.67 -0.67 23.00
C PRO A 97 -9.02 0.49 22.25
N ALA A 98 -8.81 0.35 20.94
CA ALA A 98 -8.17 1.34 20.08
C ALA A 98 -9.11 2.42 19.52
N PHE A 99 -10.36 2.50 20.01
CA PHE A 99 -11.38 3.38 19.41
C PHE A 99 -10.98 4.86 19.40
N MET A 100 -10.36 5.35 20.47
CA MET A 100 -9.92 6.76 20.55
C MET A 100 -8.80 7.05 19.54
N GLU A 101 -7.89 6.10 19.35
CA GLU A 101 -6.82 6.19 18.37
C GLU A 101 -7.36 6.15 16.93
N ILE A 102 -8.40 5.34 16.68
CA ILE A 102 -9.10 5.32 15.40
C ILE A 102 -9.69 6.70 15.07
N GLU A 103 -10.37 7.35 16.02
CA GLU A 103 -10.95 8.68 15.79
C GLU A 103 -9.87 9.74 15.48
N LYS A 104 -8.77 9.71 16.24
CA LYS A 104 -7.63 10.60 16.02
C LYS A 104 -7.02 10.40 14.64
N ASP A 105 -6.82 9.14 14.25
CA ASP A 105 -6.19 8.80 12.99
C ASP A 105 -7.09 9.01 11.78
N ALA A 106 -8.41 8.85 11.92
CA ALA A 106 -9.35 9.25 10.88
C ALA A 106 -9.13 10.71 10.48
N THR A 107 -9.04 11.60 11.47
CA THR A 107 -8.82 13.03 11.27
C THR A 107 -7.42 13.32 10.71
N ARG A 108 -6.38 12.63 11.22
CA ARG A 108 -4.99 12.84 10.81
C ARG A 108 -4.70 12.34 9.39
N CYS A 109 -5.26 11.19 9.02
CA CYS A 109 -5.01 10.56 7.72
C CYS A 109 -5.83 11.20 6.59
N PHE A 110 -6.98 11.81 6.89
CA PHE A 110 -7.91 12.34 5.89
C PHE A 110 -8.38 13.77 6.17
N PRO A 111 -7.49 14.73 6.53
CA PRO A 111 -7.87 16.05 7.03
C PRO A 111 -8.88 16.80 6.13
N ASP A 112 -8.80 16.60 4.81
CA ASP A 112 -9.65 17.24 3.81
C ASP A 112 -10.99 16.51 3.54
N GLN A 113 -11.31 15.45 4.29
CA GLN A 113 -12.50 14.60 4.09
C GLN A 113 -13.33 14.48 5.38
N PRO A 114 -13.96 15.57 5.86
CA PRO A 114 -14.69 15.60 7.13
C PRO A 114 -15.84 14.58 7.23
N GLN A 115 -16.39 14.15 6.10
CA GLN A 115 -17.42 13.11 6.04
C GLN A 115 -16.93 11.71 6.45
N LEU A 116 -15.61 11.46 6.38
CA LEU A 116 -14.99 10.22 6.86
C LEU A 116 -14.72 10.25 8.36
N HIS A 117 -14.67 11.45 8.94
CA HIS A 117 -14.42 11.68 10.36
C HIS A 117 -15.71 11.47 11.18
N ASN A 118 -15.61 11.69 12.49
CA ASN A 118 -16.64 11.53 13.54
C ASN A 118 -16.58 10.20 14.28
N THR A 119 -17.04 10.24 15.53
CA THR A 119 -17.21 9.07 16.42
C THR A 119 -18.03 7.96 15.79
N ASN A 120 -19.06 8.32 15.02
CA ASN A 120 -19.88 7.37 14.28
C ASN A 120 -19.62 7.46 12.76
N GLY A 121 -18.44 7.99 12.38
CA GLY A 121 -18.03 8.15 11.00
C GLY A 121 -17.66 6.83 10.34
N PRO A 122 -17.63 6.76 9.01
CA PRO A 122 -17.39 5.51 8.27
C PRO A 122 -16.06 4.82 8.63
N ILE A 123 -14.97 5.57 8.87
CA ILE A 123 -13.68 4.98 9.28
C ILE A 123 -13.80 4.31 10.67
N ALA A 124 -14.42 5.01 11.62
CA ALA A 124 -14.63 4.50 12.97
C ALA A 124 -15.52 3.25 12.94
N SER A 125 -16.64 3.30 12.22
CA SER A 125 -17.56 2.17 12.05
C SER A 125 -16.90 0.94 11.42
N LEU A 126 -16.15 1.11 10.32
CA LEU A 126 -15.45 0.03 9.62
C LEU A 126 -14.40 -0.63 10.52
N LEU A 127 -13.52 0.16 11.14
CA LEU A 127 -12.43 -0.37 11.96
C LEU A 127 -12.93 -0.94 13.29
N GLN A 128 -13.93 -0.32 13.93
CA GLN A 128 -14.63 -0.89 15.08
C GLN A 128 -15.19 -2.27 14.76
N ALA A 129 -15.87 -2.40 13.62
CA ALA A 129 -16.44 -3.68 13.19
C ALA A 129 -15.34 -4.72 12.91
N TYR A 130 -14.28 -4.33 12.20
CA TYR A 130 -13.19 -5.25 11.84
C TYR A 130 -12.41 -5.73 13.07
N LEU A 131 -12.01 -4.82 13.96
CA LEU A 131 -11.25 -5.19 15.17
C LEU A 131 -12.11 -5.97 16.16
N SER A 132 -13.44 -5.74 16.16
CA SER A 132 -14.38 -6.59 16.91
C SER A 132 -14.51 -8.00 16.33
N MET A 133 -14.35 -8.15 15.01
CA MET A 133 -14.39 -9.43 14.31
C MET A 133 -13.06 -10.20 14.46
N VAL A 134 -11.94 -9.48 14.56
CA VAL A 134 -10.58 -10.02 14.50
C VAL A 134 -9.74 -9.45 15.67
N PRO A 135 -9.97 -9.88 16.91
CA PRO A 135 -9.43 -9.22 18.11
C PRO A 135 -7.90 -9.36 18.28
N ASP A 136 -7.25 -10.30 17.58
CA ASP A 136 -5.79 -10.47 17.64
C ASP A 136 -5.02 -9.37 16.88
N ILE A 137 -5.72 -8.52 16.14
CA ILE A 137 -5.10 -7.46 15.34
C ILE A 137 -4.77 -6.26 16.22
N GLN A 138 -3.50 -5.87 16.20
CA GLN A 138 -3.02 -4.64 16.80
C GLN A 138 -3.32 -3.47 15.88
N TYR A 139 -4.05 -2.49 16.42
CA TYR A 139 -4.39 -1.30 15.68
C TYR A 139 -3.13 -0.49 15.31
N SER A 140 -3.12 0.08 14.11
CA SER A 140 -2.14 1.09 13.71
C SER A 140 -2.76 2.07 12.70
N PRO A 141 -2.18 3.27 12.53
CA PRO A 141 -2.69 4.29 11.60
C PRO A 141 -2.76 3.82 10.14
N ALA A 142 -1.98 2.79 9.77
CA ALA A 142 -2.03 2.20 8.44
C ALA A 142 -3.41 1.55 8.16
N LEU A 143 -4.08 1.00 9.17
CA LEU A 143 -5.44 0.47 9.03
C LEU A 143 -6.44 1.59 8.71
N ALA A 144 -6.35 2.73 9.39
CA ALA A 144 -7.18 3.90 9.11
C ALA A 144 -6.94 4.42 7.68
N SER A 145 -5.70 4.45 7.24
CA SER A 145 -5.32 4.85 5.88
C SER A 145 -5.95 3.95 4.82
N ILE A 146 -5.85 2.62 4.97
CA ILE A 146 -6.46 1.68 4.01
C ILE A 146 -7.99 1.77 4.05
N ALA A 147 -8.58 1.79 5.25
CA ALA A 147 -10.03 1.87 5.42
C ALA A 147 -10.60 3.15 4.79
N GLY A 148 -10.04 4.31 5.13
CA GLY A 148 -10.49 5.59 4.58
C GLY A 148 -10.32 5.66 3.06
N HIS A 149 -9.23 5.10 2.52
CA HIS A 149 -9.02 5.07 1.08
C HIS A 149 -10.07 4.23 0.34
N LEU A 150 -10.46 3.08 0.89
CA LEU A 150 -11.56 2.27 0.34
C LEU A 150 -12.92 2.99 0.43
N LEU A 151 -13.17 3.69 1.54
CA LEU A 151 -14.41 4.43 1.78
C LEU A 151 -14.59 5.64 0.85
N LEU A 152 -13.52 6.15 0.25
CA LEU A 152 -13.60 7.17 -0.80
C LEU A 152 -14.12 6.63 -2.14
N LEU A 153 -14.09 5.30 -2.34
CA LEU A 153 -14.34 4.66 -3.64
C LEU A 153 -15.55 3.74 -3.63
N ALA A 154 -15.90 3.19 -2.47
CA ALA A 154 -16.90 2.15 -2.32
C ALA A 154 -17.96 2.52 -1.26
N PRO A 155 -19.20 2.01 -1.40
CA PRO A 155 -20.15 2.02 -0.30
C PRO A 155 -19.56 1.37 0.97
N GLU A 156 -19.97 1.85 2.14
CA GLU A 156 -19.35 1.49 3.43
C GLU A 156 -19.25 -0.02 3.69
N GLU A 157 -20.33 -0.77 3.45
CA GLU A 157 -20.32 -2.22 3.66
C GLU A 157 -19.45 -2.96 2.61
N ASP A 158 -19.46 -2.53 1.34
CA ASP A 158 -18.55 -3.09 0.32
C ASP A 158 -17.09 -2.79 0.68
N ALA A 159 -16.78 -1.58 1.16
CA ALA A 159 -15.46 -1.20 1.65
C ALA A 159 -15.01 -2.09 2.80
N PHE A 160 -15.91 -2.38 3.76
CA PHE A 160 -15.63 -3.30 4.87
C PHE A 160 -15.26 -4.71 4.38
N TRP A 161 -16.02 -5.26 3.43
CA TRP A 161 -15.76 -6.62 2.94
C TRP A 161 -14.52 -6.69 2.04
N ILE A 162 -14.22 -5.66 1.25
CA ILE A 162 -12.93 -5.54 0.54
C ILE A 162 -11.79 -5.50 1.58
N PHE A 163 -11.89 -4.62 2.57
CA PHE A 163 -10.89 -4.45 3.62
C PHE A 163 -10.62 -5.78 4.35
N ALA A 164 -11.67 -6.47 4.82
CA ALA A 164 -11.56 -7.74 5.51
C ALA A 164 -10.91 -8.84 4.63
N SER A 165 -11.17 -8.82 3.33
CA SER A 165 -10.59 -9.78 2.37
C SER A 165 -9.12 -9.49 2.10
N VAL A 166 -8.74 -8.23 1.95
CA VAL A 166 -7.34 -7.80 1.82
C VAL A 166 -6.56 -8.11 3.09
N MET A 167 -7.16 -7.86 4.25
CA MET A 167 -6.53 -8.17 5.54
C MET A 167 -6.23 -9.66 5.68
N ASP A 168 -7.21 -10.52 5.40
CA ASP A 168 -7.06 -11.97 5.51
C ASP A 168 -6.05 -12.54 4.51
N ALA A 169 -6.07 -12.03 3.27
CA ALA A 169 -5.19 -12.52 2.21
C ALA A 169 -3.74 -12.05 2.34
N HIS A 170 -3.50 -10.85 2.90
CA HIS A 170 -2.22 -10.15 2.73
C HIS A 170 -1.65 -9.49 3.99
N LEU A 171 -2.48 -8.95 4.88
CA LEU A 171 -2.00 -7.98 5.88
C LEU A 171 -2.06 -8.47 7.33
N ARG A 172 -2.90 -9.46 7.67
CA ARG A 172 -3.19 -9.87 9.07
C ARG A 172 -1.91 -10.03 9.91
N SER A 173 -0.89 -10.67 9.35
CA SER A 173 0.40 -10.93 10.00
C SER A 173 1.23 -9.67 10.29
N TYR A 174 1.11 -8.59 9.51
CA TYR A 174 1.83 -7.33 9.76
C TYR A 174 1.32 -6.56 10.97
N PHE A 175 0.09 -6.86 11.38
CA PHE A 175 -0.58 -6.26 12.54
C PHE A 175 -0.73 -7.25 13.69
N SER A 176 0.05 -8.34 13.68
CA SER A 176 0.14 -9.25 14.82
C SER A 176 1.25 -8.83 15.78
N SER A 177 1.25 -9.38 16.99
CA SER A 177 2.37 -9.21 17.94
C SER A 177 3.70 -9.76 17.43
N SER A 178 3.67 -10.66 16.44
CA SER A 178 4.86 -11.19 15.80
C SER A 178 5.35 -10.28 14.68
N THR A 179 6.60 -9.84 14.78
CA THR A 179 7.25 -9.06 13.71
C THR A 179 7.87 -9.92 12.62
N ILE A 180 7.84 -11.25 12.73
CA ILE A 180 8.57 -12.17 11.85
C ILE A 180 8.24 -11.92 10.38
N GLN A 181 6.95 -11.78 10.05
CA GLN A 181 6.53 -11.62 8.66
C GLN A 181 7.11 -10.35 8.02
N ILE A 182 7.04 -9.22 8.72
CA ILE A 182 7.56 -7.96 8.17
C ILE A 182 9.09 -7.95 8.10
N GLU A 183 9.78 -8.59 9.05
CA GLU A 183 11.24 -8.75 9.00
C GLU A 183 11.67 -9.64 7.82
N VAL A 184 10.92 -10.70 7.53
CA VAL A 184 11.15 -11.54 6.34
C VAL A 184 10.96 -10.74 5.06
N ASP A 185 9.86 -10.00 4.94
CA ASP A 185 9.60 -9.18 3.75
C ASP A 185 10.64 -8.06 3.59
N ALA A 186 11.08 -7.47 4.70
CA ALA A 186 12.12 -6.46 4.69
C ALA A 186 13.47 -7.02 4.24
N ALA A 187 13.85 -8.22 4.70
CA ALA A 187 15.06 -8.90 4.24
C ALA A 187 14.99 -9.27 2.75
N LEU A 188 13.81 -9.68 2.26
CA LEU A 188 13.58 -9.95 0.84
C LEU A 188 13.69 -8.69 -0.01
N LEU A 189 13.09 -7.57 0.42
CA LEU A 189 13.19 -6.30 -0.28
C LEU A 189 14.63 -5.80 -0.31
N SER A 190 15.35 -5.86 0.82
CA SER A 190 16.77 -5.49 0.89
C SER A 190 17.62 -6.29 -0.11
N LYS A 191 17.44 -7.62 -0.21
CA LYS A 191 18.12 -8.43 -1.24
C LYS A 191 17.71 -8.08 -2.66
N ALA A 192 16.44 -7.76 -2.89
CA ALA A 192 15.99 -7.33 -4.20
C ALA A 192 16.63 -5.99 -4.60
N VAL A 193 16.82 -5.07 -3.64
CA VAL A 193 17.59 -3.83 -3.84
C VAL A 193 19.05 -4.16 -4.13
N GLU A 194 19.69 -5.07 -3.39
CA GLU A 194 21.07 -5.50 -3.66
C GLU A 194 21.24 -6.02 -5.09
N PHE A 195 20.31 -6.83 -5.56
CA PHE A 195 20.35 -7.40 -6.90
C PHE A 195 20.13 -6.35 -8.01
N ASN A 196 19.21 -5.40 -7.81
CA ASN A 196 18.87 -4.40 -8.81
C ASN A 196 19.82 -3.19 -8.80
N ASP A 197 20.34 -2.81 -7.63
CA ASP A 197 21.26 -1.69 -7.41
C ASP A 197 22.19 -1.91 -6.20
N PRO A 198 23.33 -2.58 -6.39
CA PRO A 198 24.29 -2.85 -5.31
C PRO A 198 24.84 -1.60 -4.65
N ALA A 199 24.99 -0.50 -5.40
CA ALA A 199 25.52 0.76 -4.88
C ALA A 199 24.53 1.39 -3.90
N LEU A 200 23.25 1.37 -4.24
CA LEU A 200 22.19 1.87 -3.38
C LEU A 200 22.00 0.97 -2.15
N HIS A 201 22.05 -0.36 -2.32
CA HIS A 201 22.04 -1.29 -1.18
C HIS A 201 23.17 -0.97 -0.19
N LYS A 202 24.41 -0.79 -0.68
CA LYS A 202 25.55 -0.40 0.16
C LYS A 202 25.27 0.92 0.88
N LYS A 203 24.75 1.92 0.18
CA LYS A 203 24.41 3.22 0.78
C LYS A 203 23.42 3.07 1.93
N LEU A 204 22.30 2.39 1.70
CA LEU A 204 21.20 2.29 2.66
C LEU A 204 21.54 1.41 3.85
N TYR A 205 22.06 0.20 3.61
CA TYR A 205 22.15 -0.84 4.64
C TYR A 205 23.55 -1.03 5.22
N VAL A 206 24.61 -0.58 4.52
CA VAL A 206 26.00 -0.70 5.02
C VAL A 206 26.51 0.65 5.52
N SER A 207 26.36 1.72 4.74
CA SER A 207 26.85 3.05 5.11
C SER A 207 25.95 3.75 6.13
N LEU A 208 24.64 3.78 5.87
CA LEU A 208 23.66 4.37 6.79
C LEU A 208 23.13 3.37 7.84
N GLN A 209 23.46 2.08 7.69
CA GLN A 209 23.07 1.02 8.63
C GLN A 209 21.56 0.96 8.94
N MET A 210 20.73 1.34 7.98
CA MET A 210 19.29 1.36 8.17
C MET A 210 18.75 -0.06 8.41
N ALA A 211 17.76 -0.19 9.28
CA ALA A 211 17.03 -1.44 9.41
C ALA A 211 16.12 -1.62 8.18
N PRO A 212 16.18 -2.74 7.42
CA PRO A 212 15.31 -2.95 6.26
C PRO A 212 13.81 -2.76 6.53
N ALA A 213 13.38 -3.06 7.76
CA ALA A 213 12.01 -2.90 8.19
C ALA A 213 11.56 -1.44 8.31
N SER A 214 12.46 -0.46 8.50
CA SER A 214 12.10 0.96 8.57
C SER A 214 11.56 1.48 7.24
N ILE A 215 12.05 0.93 6.12
CA ILE A 215 11.54 1.21 4.77
C ILE A 215 10.30 0.36 4.46
N THR A 216 10.37 -0.94 4.76
CA THR A 216 9.36 -1.90 4.25
C THR A 216 8.03 -1.80 5.00
N ARG A 217 8.07 -1.55 6.32
CA ARG A 217 6.87 -1.55 7.16
C ARG A 217 5.88 -0.46 6.76
N PRO A 218 6.26 0.83 6.61
CA PRO A 218 5.32 1.87 6.20
C PRO A 218 4.59 1.52 4.90
N TRP A 219 5.34 1.12 3.87
CA TRP A 219 4.77 0.80 2.56
C TRP A 219 3.85 -0.41 2.57
N PHE A 220 4.28 -1.53 3.16
CA PHE A 220 3.55 -2.79 3.03
C PHE A 220 2.34 -2.83 3.97
N SER A 221 2.45 -2.21 5.16
CA SER A 221 1.33 -2.14 6.09
C SER A 221 0.23 -1.18 5.64
N SER A 222 0.56 -0.10 4.91
CA SER A 222 -0.42 0.84 4.35
C SER A 222 -0.79 0.55 2.90
N LEU A 223 -0.21 -0.48 2.28
CA LEU A 223 -0.34 -0.74 0.83
C LEU A 223 -0.02 0.50 -0.03
N PHE A 224 1.01 1.25 0.36
CA PHE A 224 1.46 2.51 -0.24
C PHE A 224 0.45 3.68 -0.18
N VAL A 225 -0.64 3.56 0.59
CA VAL A 225 -1.52 4.70 0.87
C VAL A 225 -0.71 5.79 1.58
N GLY A 226 -0.82 7.03 1.07
CA GLY A 226 -0.07 8.19 1.56
C GLY A 226 1.33 8.34 0.96
N THR A 227 1.87 7.32 0.29
CA THR A 227 3.17 7.39 -0.40
C THR A 227 3.02 7.75 -1.87
N LEU A 228 2.08 7.11 -2.57
CA LEU A 228 1.86 7.35 -4.00
C LEU A 228 0.73 8.36 -4.21
N PRO A 229 0.80 9.21 -5.26
CA PRO A 229 -0.36 9.96 -5.71
C PRO A 229 -1.55 9.04 -5.99
N VAL A 230 -2.76 9.56 -5.81
CA VAL A 230 -3.99 8.75 -5.81
C VAL A 230 -4.20 7.94 -7.09
N ASP A 231 -3.92 8.53 -8.26
CA ASP A 231 -4.08 7.84 -9.54
C ASP A 231 -3.06 6.71 -9.72
N HIS A 232 -1.82 6.91 -9.28
CA HIS A 232 -0.79 5.88 -9.24
C HIS A 232 -1.16 4.76 -8.27
N LEU A 233 -1.65 5.11 -7.08
CA LEU A 233 -2.07 4.16 -6.06
C LEU A 233 -3.20 3.26 -6.57
N HIS A 234 -4.25 3.84 -7.16
CA HIS A 234 -5.35 3.08 -7.77
C HIS A 234 -4.85 2.09 -8.82
N ARG A 235 -3.94 2.54 -9.70
CA ARG A 235 -3.37 1.70 -10.74
C ARG A 235 -2.55 0.54 -10.17
N ILE A 236 -1.79 0.80 -9.11
CA ILE A 236 -1.06 -0.22 -8.38
C ILE A 236 -2.02 -1.22 -7.73
N TRP A 237 -3.11 -0.75 -7.10
CA TRP A 237 -4.10 -1.61 -6.46
C TRP A 237 -4.85 -2.51 -7.44
N ASP A 238 -5.18 -2.01 -8.64
CA ASP A 238 -5.79 -2.81 -9.71
C ASP A 238 -4.96 -4.08 -10.02
N ILE A 239 -3.63 -3.95 -10.01
CA ILE A 239 -2.71 -5.03 -10.34
C ILE A 239 -2.36 -5.85 -9.09
N PHE A 240 -2.17 -5.20 -7.94
CA PHE A 240 -1.89 -5.85 -6.66
C PHE A 240 -2.99 -6.83 -6.27
N LEU A 241 -4.26 -6.48 -6.40
CA LEU A 241 -5.37 -7.38 -6.03
C LEU A 241 -5.43 -8.63 -6.92
N TYR A 242 -4.84 -8.58 -8.11
CA TYR A 242 -4.69 -9.74 -8.99
C TYR A 242 -3.41 -10.55 -8.69
N GLU A 243 -2.24 -9.90 -8.76
CA GLU A 243 -0.91 -10.53 -8.64
C GLU A 243 -0.54 -10.89 -7.19
N GLY A 244 -1.04 -10.14 -6.21
CA GLY A 244 -0.73 -10.25 -4.78
C GLY A 244 0.58 -9.59 -4.36
N MET A 245 1.05 -9.93 -3.16
CA MET A 245 2.21 -9.32 -2.50
C MET A 245 3.50 -9.22 -3.33
N PRO A 246 3.91 -10.20 -4.18
CA PRO A 246 5.11 -10.07 -5.01
C PRO A 246 5.13 -8.80 -5.87
N PHE A 247 3.96 -8.32 -6.30
CA PHE A 247 3.87 -7.08 -7.07
C PHE A 247 4.24 -5.85 -6.23
N LEU A 248 3.92 -5.80 -4.93
CA LEU A 248 4.29 -4.68 -4.06
C LEU A 248 5.80 -4.55 -3.83
N PHE A 249 6.56 -5.64 -3.93
CA PHE A 249 8.02 -5.55 -3.96
C PHE A 249 8.52 -4.83 -5.21
N ARG A 250 7.92 -5.11 -6.38
CA ARG A 250 8.24 -4.40 -7.63
C ARG A 250 7.88 -2.92 -7.53
N VAL A 251 6.77 -2.58 -6.87
CA VAL A 251 6.40 -1.18 -6.56
C VAL A 251 7.45 -0.52 -5.69
N GLY A 252 7.87 -1.17 -4.60
CA GLY A 252 8.94 -0.65 -3.74
C GLY A 252 10.25 -0.41 -4.50
N LEU A 253 10.67 -1.36 -5.34
CA LEU A 253 11.86 -1.20 -6.19
C LEU A 253 11.71 -0.03 -7.19
N ALA A 254 10.53 0.14 -7.79
CA ALA A 254 10.27 1.23 -8.72
C ALA A 254 10.32 2.60 -8.00
N VAL A 255 9.72 2.73 -6.81
CA VAL A 255 9.80 3.96 -6.01
C VAL A 255 11.26 4.26 -5.64
N ILE A 256 12.01 3.26 -5.17
CA ILE A 256 13.44 3.38 -4.87
C ILE A 256 14.23 3.86 -6.11
N HIS A 257 13.91 3.31 -7.28
CA HIS A 257 14.53 3.71 -8.54
C HIS A 257 14.25 5.17 -8.89
N CYS A 258 12.99 5.62 -8.75
CA CYS A 258 12.56 7.00 -9.01
C CYS A 258 13.31 8.02 -8.16
N VAL A 259 13.51 7.74 -6.86
CA VAL A 259 14.20 8.67 -5.96
C VAL A 259 15.68 8.34 -5.73
N ARG A 260 16.25 7.41 -6.51
CA ARG A 260 17.62 6.89 -6.37
C ARG A 260 18.67 7.98 -6.15
N ARG A 261 18.61 9.07 -6.91
CA ARG A 261 19.57 10.18 -6.80
C ARG A 261 19.54 10.81 -5.42
N LEU A 262 18.35 11.04 -4.86
CA LEU A 262 18.18 11.61 -3.52
C LEU A 262 18.73 10.67 -2.45
N LEU A 263 18.45 9.37 -2.58
CA LEU A 263 18.92 8.35 -1.63
C LEU A 263 20.45 8.23 -1.59
N LEU A 264 21.12 8.34 -2.73
CA LEU A 264 22.59 8.34 -2.79
C LEU A 264 23.21 9.58 -2.12
N GLN A 265 22.51 10.72 -2.22
CA GLN A 265 22.93 12.01 -1.66
C GLN A 265 22.56 12.16 -0.18
N ALA A 266 21.60 11.38 0.32
CA ALA A 266 21.14 11.45 1.70
C ALA A 266 22.28 11.20 2.70
N THR A 267 22.33 11.99 3.76
CA THR A 267 23.36 11.90 4.81
C THR A 267 22.84 11.30 6.11
N SER A 268 21.53 11.09 6.22
CA SER A 268 20.85 10.53 7.40
C SER A 268 19.75 9.55 7.00
N GLU A 269 19.36 8.68 7.94
CA GLU A 269 18.19 7.80 7.81
C GLU A 269 16.90 8.60 7.61
N GLU A 270 16.73 9.71 8.34
CA GLU A 270 15.57 10.59 8.22
C GLU A 270 15.37 11.13 6.80
N SER A 271 16.44 11.62 6.16
CA SER A 271 16.38 12.13 4.78
C SER A 271 16.02 11.03 3.76
N VAL A 272 16.47 9.79 4.00
CA VAL A 272 16.06 8.64 3.21
C VAL A 272 14.57 8.36 3.40
N LEU A 273 14.12 8.24 4.65
CA LEU A 273 12.73 7.90 4.96
C LEU A 273 11.76 8.97 4.44
N GLU A 274 12.13 10.25 4.51
CA GLU A 274 11.35 11.35 3.93
C GLU A 274 11.21 11.19 2.41
N SER A 275 12.32 10.96 1.71
CA SER A 275 12.31 10.77 0.25
C SER A 275 11.53 9.53 -0.21
N LEU A 276 11.44 8.50 0.65
CA LEU A 276 10.74 7.25 0.38
C LEU A 276 9.26 7.28 0.78
N THR A 277 8.92 8.02 1.83
CA THR A 277 7.55 8.14 2.34
C THR A 277 6.78 9.20 1.56
N HIS A 278 7.46 10.28 1.18
CA HIS A 278 6.92 11.40 0.41
C HIS A 278 7.79 11.69 -0.82
N PRO A 279 7.85 10.75 -1.78
CA PRO A 279 8.66 10.93 -2.99
C PRO A 279 8.21 12.19 -3.73
N PRO A 280 9.13 13.10 -4.10
CA PRO A 280 8.77 14.28 -4.87
C PRO A 280 8.07 13.88 -6.16
N VAL A 281 6.94 14.52 -6.49
CA VAL A 281 6.15 14.19 -7.69
C VAL A 281 7.00 14.26 -8.96
N ALA A 282 7.96 15.18 -9.02
CA ALA A 282 8.90 15.31 -10.13
C ALA A 282 9.84 14.11 -10.33
N CYS A 283 10.02 13.26 -9.31
CA CYS A 283 10.80 12.02 -9.40
C CYS A 283 9.96 10.83 -9.88
N LEU A 284 8.63 10.89 -9.72
CA LEU A 284 7.73 9.84 -10.15
C LEU A 284 7.38 10.00 -11.64
N PRO A 285 7.08 8.90 -12.36
CA PRO A 285 6.57 8.98 -13.72
C PRO A 285 5.27 9.79 -13.76
N SER A 286 5.11 10.62 -14.80
CA SER A 286 3.98 11.54 -14.92
C SER A 286 2.64 10.82 -15.05
N SER A 287 2.62 9.62 -15.65
CA SER A 287 1.41 8.79 -15.73
C SER A 287 1.50 7.56 -14.82
N ALA A 288 0.34 7.10 -14.34
CA ALA A 288 0.23 5.88 -13.55
C ALA A 288 0.62 4.63 -14.37
N ASP A 289 0.39 4.63 -15.69
CA ASP A 289 0.75 3.53 -16.59
C ASP A 289 2.27 3.45 -16.83
N ASP A 290 2.98 4.58 -16.83
CA ASP A 290 4.45 4.59 -16.90
C ASP A 290 5.05 4.03 -15.61
N LEU A 291 4.50 4.39 -14.43
CA LEU A 291 4.92 3.79 -13.17
C LEU A 291 4.63 2.28 -13.16
N LEU A 292 3.48 1.86 -13.67
CA LEU A 292 3.16 0.44 -13.78
C LEU A 292 4.15 -0.30 -14.71
N SER A 293 4.49 0.30 -15.84
CA SER A 293 5.49 -0.23 -16.77
C SER A 293 6.87 -0.36 -16.11
N LEU A 294 7.27 0.66 -15.35
CA LEU A 294 8.49 0.63 -14.55
C LEU A 294 8.46 -0.52 -13.53
N CYS A 295 7.35 -0.71 -12.81
CA CYS A 295 7.18 -1.82 -11.87
C CYS A 295 7.39 -3.17 -12.57
N PHE A 296 6.82 -3.38 -13.76
CA PHE A 296 7.00 -4.63 -14.51
C PHE A 296 8.42 -4.83 -15.04
N SER A 297 9.21 -3.77 -15.23
CA SER A 297 10.62 -3.88 -15.62
C SER A 297 11.57 -4.25 -14.47
N MET A 298 11.11 -4.13 -13.21
CA MET A 298 11.94 -4.45 -12.04
C MET A 298 12.29 -5.94 -12.02
N LYS A 299 13.57 -6.26 -11.82
CA LYS A 299 14.04 -7.65 -11.85
C LYS A 299 13.69 -8.34 -10.53
N LEU A 300 12.51 -8.96 -10.50
CA LEU A 300 12.04 -9.78 -9.40
C LEU A 300 11.02 -10.82 -9.90
N LYS A 301 11.39 -12.10 -9.84
CA LYS A 301 10.48 -13.19 -10.19
C LYS A 301 9.68 -13.64 -8.98
N ASP A 302 8.39 -13.85 -9.16
CA ASP A 302 7.48 -14.27 -8.09
C ASP A 302 7.91 -15.60 -7.44
N ASP A 303 8.40 -16.54 -8.24
CA ASP A 303 8.90 -17.83 -7.75
C ASP A 303 10.13 -17.67 -6.85
N ASP A 304 11.00 -16.70 -7.15
CA ASP A 304 12.18 -16.42 -6.34
C ASP A 304 11.77 -15.81 -5.00
N VAL A 305 10.80 -14.88 -5.00
CA VAL A 305 10.21 -14.33 -3.76
C VAL A 305 9.62 -15.45 -2.90
N ARG A 306 8.83 -16.35 -3.48
CA ARG A 306 8.20 -17.46 -2.76
C ARG A 306 9.24 -18.43 -2.19
N LYS A 307 10.25 -18.83 -2.96
CA LYS A 307 11.33 -19.73 -2.50
C LYS A 307 12.19 -19.08 -1.42
N GLN A 308 12.58 -17.84 -1.62
CA GLN A 308 13.42 -17.12 -0.65
C GLN A 308 12.68 -16.86 0.65
N ARG A 309 11.36 -16.61 0.62
CA ARG A 309 10.53 -16.43 1.82
C ARG A 309 10.68 -17.57 2.82
N VAL A 310 10.55 -18.82 2.38
CA VAL A 310 10.66 -19.99 3.26
C VAL A 310 12.03 -20.05 3.94
N LYS A 311 13.09 -19.76 3.18
CA LYS A 311 14.46 -19.72 3.72
C LYS A 311 14.65 -18.59 4.74
N MET A 312 14.14 -17.40 4.42
CA MET A 312 14.24 -16.22 5.28
C MET A 312 13.45 -16.38 6.57
N GLU A 313 12.26 -16.96 6.51
CA GLU A 313 11.42 -17.21 7.68
C GLU A 313 12.11 -18.10 8.71
N ALA A 314 12.75 -19.18 8.24
CA ALA A 314 13.56 -20.05 9.10
C ALA A 314 14.74 -19.28 9.74
N GLN A 315 15.39 -18.40 8.97
CA GLN A 315 16.52 -17.60 9.47
C GLN A 315 16.07 -16.56 10.51
N VAL A 316 15.01 -15.80 10.23
CA VAL A 316 14.48 -14.77 11.13
C VAL A 316 13.99 -15.40 12.43
N ARG A 317 13.26 -16.52 12.38
CA ARG A 317 12.81 -17.25 13.58
C ARG A 317 13.97 -17.64 14.49
N ARG A 318 15.07 -18.16 13.93
CA ARG A 318 16.28 -18.50 14.69
C ARG A 318 16.92 -17.27 15.35
N GLN A 319 17.00 -16.15 14.62
CA GLN A 319 17.57 -14.91 15.14
C GLN A 319 16.71 -14.30 16.26
N THR A 320 15.38 -14.32 16.10
CA THR A 320 14.44 -13.84 17.13
C THR A 320 14.54 -14.69 18.39
N GLN A 321 14.56 -16.02 18.27
CA GLN A 321 14.72 -16.92 19.42
C GLN A 321 16.06 -16.73 20.13
N ALA A 322 17.15 -16.58 19.38
CA ALA A 322 18.47 -16.32 19.94
C ALA A 322 18.52 -15.00 20.72
N ARG A 323 17.88 -13.94 20.23
CA ARG A 323 17.75 -12.65 20.93
C ARG A 323 16.95 -12.80 22.23
N THR A 324 15.81 -13.49 22.19
CA THR A 324 14.98 -13.72 23.39
C THR A 324 15.76 -14.49 24.48
N HIS A 325 16.52 -15.53 24.10
CA HIS A 325 17.37 -16.26 25.03
C HIS A 325 18.52 -15.41 25.60
N ALA A 326 19.13 -14.55 24.80
CA ALA A 326 20.19 -13.63 25.27
C ALA A 326 19.67 -12.59 26.27
N THR A 327 18.42 -12.11 26.11
CA THR A 327 17.78 -11.16 27.04
C THR A 327 17.42 -11.82 28.37
N ILE A 328 16.99 -13.08 28.36
CA ILE A 328 16.64 -13.83 29.59
C ILE A 328 17.90 -14.32 30.33
N GLY A 329 19.02 -14.52 29.62
CA GLY A 329 20.28 -15.03 30.18
C GLY A 329 21.20 -13.99 30.83
N MET A 330 20.85 -12.70 30.88
CA MET A 330 21.66 -11.70 31.62
C MET A 330 21.37 -11.76 33.13
N PRO A 331 22.36 -12.07 34.00
CA PRO A 331 22.17 -11.99 35.43
C PRO A 331 21.91 -10.54 35.84
N SER A 332 20.88 -10.30 36.65
CA SER A 332 20.63 -9.01 37.27
C SER A 332 21.90 -8.51 37.96
N ARG A 333 22.47 -7.39 37.49
CA ARG A 333 23.52 -6.67 38.22
C ARG A 333 22.91 -6.24 39.56
N GLN A 334 23.20 -6.99 40.62
CA GLN A 334 22.93 -6.55 41.99
C GLN A 334 23.63 -5.21 42.20
N THR A 335 22.84 -4.16 42.38
CA THR A 335 23.29 -2.86 42.84
C THR A 335 23.92 -3.03 44.22
N LYS A 336 25.24 -2.91 44.32
CA LYS A 336 25.93 -2.83 45.60
C LYS A 336 25.43 -1.58 46.33
N SER A 337 24.72 -1.81 47.44
CA SER A 337 24.37 -0.80 48.44
C SER A 337 25.65 -0.09 48.91
N ILE A 338 25.73 1.22 48.69
CA ILE A 338 26.77 2.08 49.25
C ILE A 338 26.27 2.51 50.63
N SER A 339 26.86 1.96 51.69
CA SER A 339 26.69 2.42 53.06
C SER A 339 27.48 3.71 53.28
N LEU A 340 26.81 4.79 53.68
CA LEU A 340 27.44 6.05 54.10
C LEU A 340 27.99 5.91 55.54
N PRO A 341 29.14 6.52 55.86
CA PRO A 341 29.64 6.59 57.24
C PRO A 341 28.84 7.61 58.05
N ARG A 342 28.57 7.26 59.32
CA ARG A 342 28.03 8.19 60.32
C ARG A 342 29.12 9.14 60.79
N SER A 343 28.82 10.43 60.75
CA SER A 343 29.41 11.48 61.60
C SER A 343 28.29 12.35 62.15
#